data_AF-A0A166VUR8-F1
#
_entry.id   AF-A0A166VUR8-F1
#
_cell.length_a   1.000
_cell.length_b   1.000
_cell.length_c   1.000
_cell.angle_alpha   90.00
_cell.angle_beta   90.00
_cell.angle_gamma   90.00
#
_symmetry.space_group_name_H-M   'P 1'
#
loop_
_entity.id
_entity.type
_entity.pdbx_description
1 polymer ?
#
loop_
_entity_poly.entity_id
_entity_poly.type
_entity_poly.pdbx_seq_one_letter_code
_entity_poly.pdbx_strand_id
1 'polypeptide(L)'
;MYTYDWMFMSFATITSCCCVLFFKKDNINVVSITALVLAMSLVEFFAFSYLIPLESETLPMIWLGSIVYGVQLILFAITCLLLLMRIRLLKLLFHRYRGVAPTYAEGLIALSLFLSSILMGLMFLENVLRNAVDLGFKGEFFGSLTKLTLIYDSYEILAYAFRSITCAFLVSMLFVVEIDTSKLVEPVKSNQ
;
A
#
# COMPACT_ATOMS: atom_id res chain seq x y z
N MET A 1 -17.44 -13.00 -6.40
CA MET A 1 -16.90 -12.25 -7.57
C MET A 1 -15.64 -11.45 -7.19
N TYR A 2 -15.53 -10.93 -5.96
CA TYR A 2 -14.35 -10.20 -5.44
C TYR A 2 -13.01 -10.95 -5.39
N THR A 3 -13.02 -12.29 -5.34
CA THR A 3 -11.83 -13.10 -5.03
C THR A 3 -10.82 -13.17 -6.18
N TYR A 4 -11.29 -13.34 -7.42
CA TYR A 4 -10.44 -13.50 -8.61
C TYR A 4 -9.70 -12.21 -8.98
N ASP A 5 -10.44 -11.13 -8.85
CA ASP A 5 -10.09 -9.76 -9.15
C ASP A 5 -8.93 -9.24 -8.29
N TRP A 6 -9.04 -9.50 -6.99
CA TRP A 6 -7.99 -9.18 -6.03
C TRP A 6 -6.74 -10.07 -6.19
N MET A 7 -6.92 -11.37 -6.46
CA MET A 7 -5.80 -12.29 -6.72
C MET A 7 -5.01 -11.88 -7.96
N PHE A 8 -5.70 -11.51 -9.04
CA PHE A 8 -5.08 -11.05 -10.27
C PHE A 8 -4.20 -9.81 -10.03
N MET A 9 -4.68 -8.86 -9.23
CA MET A 9 -3.93 -7.64 -8.91
C MET A 9 -2.70 -7.90 -8.06
N SER A 10 -2.82 -8.74 -7.04
CA SER A 10 -1.67 -9.14 -6.23
C SER A 10 -0.63 -9.87 -7.08
N PHE A 11 -1.06 -10.73 -8.00
CA PHE A 11 -0.17 -11.40 -8.94
C PHE A 11 0.51 -10.42 -9.91
N ALA A 12 -0.23 -9.43 -10.43
CA ALA A 12 0.32 -8.41 -11.31
C ALA A 12 1.38 -7.55 -10.59
N THR A 13 1.12 -7.13 -9.35
CA THR A 13 2.10 -6.39 -8.54
C THR A 13 3.34 -7.25 -8.26
N ILE A 14 3.17 -8.50 -7.82
CA ILE A 14 4.31 -9.42 -7.59
C ILE A 14 5.14 -9.60 -8.86
N THR A 15 4.49 -9.83 -10.00
CA THR A 15 5.18 -10.02 -11.28
C THR A 15 5.95 -8.77 -11.69
N SER A 16 5.34 -7.58 -11.58
CA SER A 16 6.03 -6.31 -11.87
C SER A 16 7.25 -6.09 -10.96
N CYS A 17 7.14 -6.38 -9.66
CA CYS A 17 8.25 -6.33 -8.73
C CYS A 17 9.38 -7.29 -9.13
N CYS A 18 9.06 -8.54 -9.46
CA CYS A 18 10.05 -9.54 -9.88
C CYS A 18 10.78 -9.09 -11.17
N CYS A 19 10.06 -8.55 -12.15
CA CYS A 19 10.65 -7.99 -13.36
C CYS A 19 11.63 -6.85 -13.04
N VAL A 20 11.23 -5.89 -12.22
CA VAL A 20 12.08 -4.75 -11.84
C VAL A 20 13.33 -5.21 -11.10
N LEU A 21 13.19 -6.14 -10.15
CA LEU A 21 14.33 -6.70 -9.42
C LEU A 21 15.30 -7.46 -10.35
N PHE A 22 14.79 -8.19 -11.33
CA PHE A 22 15.62 -8.93 -12.29
C PHE A 22 16.46 -7.99 -13.15
N PHE A 23 15.88 -6.91 -13.67
CA PHE A 23 16.57 -5.97 -14.56
C PHE A 23 17.42 -4.92 -13.84
N LYS A 24 17.09 -4.54 -12.60
CA LYS A 24 17.76 -3.46 -11.85
C LYS A 24 18.40 -3.94 -10.54
N LYS A 25 18.86 -5.20 -10.49
CA LYS A 25 19.48 -5.81 -9.31
C LYS A 25 20.67 -5.04 -8.72
N ASP A 26 21.38 -4.29 -9.55
CA ASP A 26 22.60 -3.58 -9.13
C ASP A 26 22.30 -2.21 -8.50
N ASN A 27 21.07 -1.69 -8.65
CA ASN A 27 20.66 -0.41 -8.07
C ASN A 27 19.97 -0.63 -6.71
N ILE A 28 20.70 -0.35 -5.62
CA ILE A 28 20.20 -0.52 -4.25
C ILE A 28 18.93 0.29 -3.96
N ASN A 29 18.74 1.45 -4.59
CA ASN A 29 17.55 2.27 -4.38
C ASN A 29 16.32 1.61 -4.98
N VAL A 30 16.42 1.14 -6.24
CA VAL A 30 15.35 0.41 -6.91
C VAL A 30 15.05 -0.91 -6.20
N VAL A 31 16.09 -1.67 -5.85
CA VAL A 31 15.95 -2.95 -5.15
C VAL A 31 15.27 -2.78 -3.81
N SER A 32 15.69 -1.81 -3.00
CA SER A 32 15.12 -1.63 -1.66
C SER A 32 13.66 -1.18 -1.69
N ILE A 33 13.27 -0.31 -2.62
CA ILE A 33 11.86 0.08 -2.79
C ILE A 33 11.03 -1.11 -3.28
N THR A 34 11.51 -1.78 -4.34
CA THR A 34 10.78 -2.90 -4.94
C THR A 34 10.67 -4.07 -3.98
N ALA A 35 11.70 -4.34 -3.16
CA ALA A 35 11.66 -5.37 -2.13
C ALA A 35 10.61 -5.08 -1.04
N LEU A 36 10.46 -3.82 -0.61
CA LEU A 36 9.42 -3.43 0.34
C LEU A 36 8.01 -3.64 -0.24
N VAL A 37 7.79 -3.22 -1.48
CA VAL A 37 6.49 -3.40 -2.15
C VAL A 37 6.21 -4.88 -2.41
N LEU A 38 7.21 -5.66 -2.84
CA LEU A 38 7.10 -7.10 -3.01
C LEU A 38 6.76 -7.81 -1.69
N ALA A 39 7.45 -7.47 -0.60
CA ALA A 39 7.17 -8.04 0.71
C ALA A 39 5.73 -7.73 1.16
N MET A 40 5.28 -6.50 0.96
CA MET A 40 3.88 -6.12 1.21
C MET A 40 2.91 -6.96 0.37
N SER A 41 3.11 -7.05 -0.95
CA SER A 41 2.22 -7.81 -1.83
C SER A 41 2.21 -9.31 -1.51
N LEU A 42 3.34 -9.89 -1.10
CA LEU A 42 3.39 -11.28 -0.64
C LEU A 42 2.63 -11.47 0.67
N VAL A 43 2.83 -10.61 1.67
CA VAL A 43 2.09 -10.66 2.93
C VAL A 43 0.59 -10.53 2.68
N GLU A 44 0.18 -9.61 1.80
CA GLU A 44 -1.21 -9.45 1.38
C GLU A 44 -1.72 -10.75 0.75
N PHE A 45 -1.02 -11.28 -0.26
CA PHE A 45 -1.34 -12.51 -0.96
C PHE A 45 -1.54 -13.69 -0.01
N PHE A 46 -0.60 -13.90 0.92
CA PHE A 46 -0.70 -14.97 1.91
C PHE A 46 -1.84 -14.74 2.90
N ALA A 47 -2.03 -13.50 3.38
CA ALA A 47 -3.07 -13.17 4.34
C ALA A 47 -4.46 -13.50 3.80
N PHE A 48 -4.79 -13.05 2.59
CA PHE A 48 -6.12 -13.26 2.01
C PHE A 48 -6.28 -14.62 1.33
N SER A 49 -5.21 -15.30 0.92
CA SER A 49 -5.34 -16.64 0.34
C SER A 49 -5.48 -17.75 1.39
N TYR A 50 -4.91 -17.57 2.58
CA TYR A 50 -4.78 -18.66 3.56
C TYR A 50 -5.22 -18.32 4.99
N LEU A 51 -5.14 -17.06 5.43
CA LEU A 51 -5.39 -16.68 6.83
C LEU A 51 -6.77 -16.06 7.04
N ILE A 52 -7.22 -15.20 6.13
CA ILE A 52 -8.44 -14.41 6.27
C ILE A 52 -9.51 -15.01 5.36
N PRO A 53 -10.61 -15.56 5.90
CA PRO A 53 -11.72 -15.99 5.08
C PRO A 53 -12.32 -14.75 4.40
N LEU A 54 -12.43 -14.75 3.07
CA LEU A 54 -13.12 -13.67 2.33
C LEU A 54 -14.65 -13.87 2.29
N GLU A 55 -15.10 -15.10 2.51
CA GLU A 55 -16.50 -15.47 2.60
C GLU A 55 -16.66 -16.34 3.84
N SER A 56 -17.61 -16.00 4.70
CA SER A 56 -17.93 -16.81 5.88
C SER A 56 -19.43 -16.78 6.11
N GLU A 57 -20.03 -17.96 6.16
CA GLU A 57 -21.43 -18.13 6.55
C GLU A 57 -21.63 -17.97 8.07
N THR A 58 -20.55 -18.00 8.85
CA THR A 58 -20.60 -18.02 10.32
C THR A 58 -20.24 -16.69 10.97
N LEU A 59 -19.53 -15.80 10.26
CA LEU A 59 -19.12 -14.50 10.77
C LEU A 59 -20.08 -13.39 10.31
N PRO A 60 -20.58 -12.54 11.22
CA PRO A 60 -21.36 -11.37 10.82
C PRO A 60 -20.55 -10.46 9.90
N MET A 61 -21.21 -9.91 8.87
CA MET A 61 -20.59 -9.14 7.80
C MET A 61 -19.79 -7.92 8.31
N ILE A 62 -20.20 -7.33 9.44
CA ILE A 62 -19.46 -6.26 10.11
C ILE A 62 -18.04 -6.68 10.50
N TRP A 63 -17.90 -7.86 11.12
CA TRP A 63 -16.61 -8.35 11.62
C TRP A 63 -15.71 -8.75 10.46
N LEU A 64 -16.28 -9.41 9.44
CA LEU A 64 -15.58 -9.79 8.23
C LEU A 64 -15.01 -8.56 7.51
N GLY A 65 -15.85 -7.57 7.21
CA GLY A 65 -15.42 -6.33 6.55
C GLY A 65 -14.40 -5.55 7.38
N SER A 66 -14.57 -5.50 8.70
CA SER A 66 -13.65 -4.82 9.60
C SER A 66 -12.26 -5.45 9.61
N ILE A 67 -12.18 -6.78 9.59
CA ILE A 67 -10.91 -7.51 9.51
C ILE A 67 -10.24 -7.26 8.15
N VAL A 68 -10.98 -7.41 7.05
CA VAL A 68 -10.44 -7.25 5.68
C VAL A 68 -9.89 -5.84 5.48
N TYR A 69 -10.71 -4.81 5.67
CA TYR A 69 -10.29 -3.42 5.45
C TYR A 69 -9.28 -2.96 6.51
N GLY A 70 -9.38 -3.45 7.75
CA GLY A 70 -8.45 -3.13 8.82
C GLY A 70 -7.05 -3.68 8.58
N VAL A 71 -6.92 -4.94 8.15
CA VAL A 71 -5.62 -5.53 7.80
C VAL A 71 -4.99 -4.83 6.60
N GLN A 72 -5.77 -4.55 5.55
CA GLN A 72 -5.26 -3.80 4.38
C GLN A 72 -4.82 -2.38 4.75
N LEU A 73 -5.60 -1.68 5.57
CA LEU A 73 -5.26 -0.36 6.08
C LEU A 73 -3.90 -0.38 6.81
N ILE A 74 -3.73 -1.29 7.76
CA ILE A 74 -2.48 -1.43 8.54
C ILE A 74 -1.32 -1.77 7.60
N LEU A 75 -1.52 -2.70 6.68
CA LEU A 75 -0.46 -3.13 5.77
C LEU A 75 0.02 -2.00 4.86
N PHE A 76 -0.89 -1.24 4.24
CA PHE A 76 -0.55 -0.10 3.40
C PHE A 76 0.07 1.05 4.20
N ALA A 77 -0.46 1.35 5.39
CA ALA A 77 0.08 2.39 6.26
C ALA A 77 1.51 2.07 6.72
N ILE A 78 1.76 0.84 7.18
CA ILE A 78 3.11 0.38 7.59
C ILE A 78 4.06 0.42 6.40
N THR A 79 3.65 -0.10 5.24
CA THR A 79 4.51 -0.12 4.05
C THR A 79 4.85 1.29 3.58
N CYS A 80 3.88 2.21 3.59
CA CYS A 80 4.09 3.62 3.30
C CYS A 80 5.08 4.25 4.29
N LEU A 81 4.92 4.02 5.60
CA LEU A 81 5.83 4.53 6.62
C LEU A 81 7.26 3.97 6.41
N LEU A 82 7.38 2.66 6.15
CA LEU A 82 8.67 2.01 5.90
C LEU A 82 9.36 2.56 4.65
N LEU A 83 8.60 2.89 3.60
CA LEU A 83 9.14 3.54 2.41
C LEU A 83 9.67 4.93 2.73
N LEU A 84 8.90 5.76 3.43
CA LEU A 84 9.32 7.11 3.84
C LEU A 84 10.53 7.09 4.79
N MET A 85 10.62 6.07 5.65
CA MET A 85 11.73 5.88 6.58
C MET A 85 12.89 5.07 5.99
N ARG A 86 12.77 4.56 4.75
CA ARG A 86 13.71 3.61 4.13
C ARG A 86 15.15 4.08 4.25
N ILE A 87 15.42 5.34 3.90
CA ILE A 87 16.78 5.89 3.91
C ILE A 87 17.38 5.88 5.33
N ARG A 88 16.58 6.23 6.34
CA ARG A 88 17.03 6.21 7.74
C ARG A 88 17.27 4.77 8.21
N LEU A 89 16.36 3.86 7.87
CA LEU A 89 16.46 2.43 8.22
C LEU A 89 17.67 1.77 7.56
N LEU A 90 17.91 2.00 6.27
CA LEU A 90 19.07 1.46 5.57
C LEU A 90 20.39 2.04 6.09
N LYS A 91 20.45 3.32 6.44
CA LYS A 91 21.65 3.90 7.07
C LYS A 91 21.92 3.31 8.46
N LEU A 92 20.86 3.02 9.22
CA LEU A 92 20.95 2.39 10.54
C LEU A 92 21.42 0.93 10.43
N LEU A 93 20.79 0.14 9.57
CA LEU A 93 21.09 -1.29 9.39
C LEU A 93 22.40 -1.53 8.64
N PHE A 94 22.69 -0.70 7.65
CA PHE A 94 23.82 -0.87 6.75
C PHE A 94 24.65 0.42 6.69
N HIS A 95 25.44 0.67 7.74
CA HIS A 95 26.36 1.80 7.88
C HIS A 95 27.33 2.02 6.69
N ARG A 96 27.45 1.04 5.79
CA ARG A 96 28.46 0.99 4.73
C ARG A 96 27.97 1.48 3.35
N TYR A 97 26.66 1.60 3.12
CA TYR A 97 26.14 1.96 1.79
C TYR A 97 25.94 3.47 1.63
N ARG A 98 26.95 4.13 1.07
CA ARG A 98 26.93 5.58 0.76
C ARG A 98 26.11 5.98 -0.48
N GLY A 99 25.51 5.02 -1.19
CA GLY A 99 24.74 5.25 -2.43
C GLY A 99 23.22 5.30 -2.26
N VAL A 100 22.70 5.22 -1.03
CA VAL A 100 21.25 5.26 -0.80
C VAL A 100 20.74 6.69 -0.89
N ALA A 101 20.00 6.98 -1.96
CA ALA A 101 19.45 8.29 -2.28
C ALA A 101 17.92 8.24 -2.38
N PRO A 102 17.21 9.35 -2.08
CA PRO A 102 15.79 9.44 -2.36
C PRO A 102 15.55 9.39 -3.87
N THR A 103 14.46 8.76 -4.29
CA THR A 103 14.04 8.73 -5.70
C THR A 103 12.68 9.41 -5.87
N TYR A 104 12.38 9.99 -7.05
CA TYR A 104 11.06 10.59 -7.28
C TYR A 104 9.96 9.53 -7.26
N ALA A 105 10.28 8.35 -7.81
CA ALA A 105 9.36 7.23 -7.86
C ALA A 105 9.01 6.68 -6.45
N GLU A 106 9.94 6.73 -5.49
CA GLU A 106 9.64 6.44 -4.08
C GLU A 106 8.52 7.31 -3.52
N GLY A 107 8.59 8.64 -3.72
CA GLY A 107 7.57 9.56 -3.21
C GLY A 107 6.19 9.30 -3.84
N LEU A 108 6.16 9.01 -5.15
CA LEU A 108 4.94 8.69 -5.87
C LEU A 108 4.34 7.33 -5.46
N ILE A 109 5.18 6.32 -5.24
CA ILE A 109 4.74 5.02 -4.72
C ILE A 109 4.20 5.18 -3.30
N ALA A 110 4.91 5.89 -2.43
CA ALA A 110 4.44 6.17 -1.07
C ALA A 110 3.10 6.92 -1.09
N LEU A 111 2.94 7.91 -1.96
CA LEU A 111 1.66 8.60 -2.15
C LEU A 111 0.54 7.65 -2.61
N SER A 112 0.81 6.75 -3.56
CA SER A 112 -0.18 5.77 -4.01
C SER A 112 -0.62 4.81 -2.90
N LEU A 113 0.31 4.37 -2.06
CA LEU A 113 0.03 3.52 -0.90
C LEU A 113 -0.71 4.30 0.18
N PHE A 114 -0.40 5.57 0.37
CA PHE A 114 -1.12 6.45 1.29
C PHE A 114 -2.57 6.66 0.85
N LEU A 115 -2.81 6.92 -0.44
CA LEU A 115 -4.17 7.02 -0.98
C LEU A 115 -4.94 5.69 -0.85
N SER A 116 -4.27 4.56 -1.08
CA SER A 116 -4.84 3.23 -0.84
C SER A 116 -5.19 3.02 0.63
N SER A 117 -4.33 3.48 1.55
CA SER A 117 -4.58 3.46 2.99
C SER A 117 -5.80 4.32 3.36
N ILE A 118 -5.93 5.51 2.79
CA ILE A 118 -7.12 6.36 3.01
C ILE A 118 -8.38 5.66 2.52
N LEU A 119 -8.35 5.06 1.32
CA LEU A 119 -9.48 4.32 0.77
C LEU A 119 -9.90 3.17 1.70
N MET A 120 -8.96 2.40 2.23
CA MET A 120 -9.25 1.33 3.19
C MET A 120 -9.80 1.87 4.51
N GLY A 121 -9.31 3.02 4.97
CA GLY A 121 -9.84 3.70 6.16
C GLY A 121 -11.28 4.17 5.96
N LEU A 122 -11.61 4.70 4.78
CA LEU A 122 -12.97 5.10 4.43
C LEU A 122 -13.90 3.88 4.31
N MET A 123 -13.45 2.78 3.71
CA MET A 123 -14.21 1.54 3.65
C MET A 123 -14.44 0.92 5.02
N PHE A 124 -13.43 0.94 5.89
CA PHE A 124 -13.56 0.51 7.26
C PHE A 124 -14.61 1.33 8.00
N LEU A 125 -14.55 2.67 7.88
CA LEU A 125 -15.50 3.57 8.51
C LEU A 125 -16.92 3.34 7.99
N GLU A 126 -17.10 3.27 6.67
CA GLU A 126 -18.40 3.00 6.06
C GLU A 126 -18.96 1.64 6.48
N ASN A 127 -18.12 0.60 6.56
CA ASN A 127 -18.53 -0.71 7.06
C ASN A 127 -19.02 -0.66 8.51
N VAL A 128 -18.36 0.11 9.39
CA VAL A 128 -18.81 0.30 10.77
C VAL A 128 -20.11 1.09 10.83
N LEU A 129 -20.25 2.16 10.03
CA LEU A 129 -21.46 2.99 10.00
C LEU A 129 -22.68 2.22 9.46
N ARG A 130 -22.50 1.41 8.42
CA ARG A 130 -23.58 0.60 7.84
C ARG A 130 -24.12 -0.45 8.81
N ASN A 131 -23.24 -0.99 9.64
CA ASN A 131 -23.60 -2.00 10.64
C ASN A 131 -23.75 -1.41 12.05
N ALA A 132 -23.87 -0.08 12.18
CA ALA A 132 -24.00 0.59 13.48
C ALA A 132 -25.28 0.16 14.24
N VAL A 133 -26.34 -0.19 13.51
CA VAL A 133 -27.59 -0.71 14.11
C VAL A 133 -27.35 -2.05 14.80
N ASP A 134 -26.53 -2.92 14.20
CA ASP A 134 -26.16 -4.23 14.77
C ASP A 134 -25.23 -4.08 15.99
N LEU A 135 -24.51 -2.96 16.09
CA LEU A 135 -23.72 -2.59 17.27
C LEU A 135 -24.57 -2.03 18.43
N GLY A 136 -25.89 -1.94 18.27
CA GLY A 136 -26.82 -1.52 19.32
C GLY A 136 -27.17 -0.03 19.29
N PHE A 137 -26.71 0.74 18.29
CA PHE A 137 -27.14 2.12 18.11
C PHE A 137 -28.56 2.17 17.52
N LYS A 138 -29.49 2.78 18.26
CA LYS A 138 -30.91 2.88 17.86
C LYS A 138 -31.28 4.33 17.50
N GLY A 139 -32.03 4.50 16.42
CA GLY A 139 -32.57 5.80 15.97
C GLY A 139 -32.70 5.90 14.45
N GLU A 140 -33.57 6.78 13.95
CA GLU A 140 -33.81 6.97 12.51
C GLU A 140 -32.53 7.36 11.75
N PHE A 141 -31.65 8.14 12.39
CA PHE A 141 -30.34 8.52 11.85
C PHE A 141 -29.47 7.30 11.51
N PHE A 142 -29.36 6.34 12.45
CA PHE A 142 -28.60 5.11 12.23
C PHE A 142 -29.26 4.18 11.22
N GLY A 143 -30.60 4.17 11.16
CA GLY A 143 -31.34 3.48 10.12
C GLY A 143 -31.00 3.99 8.71
N SER A 144 -30.79 5.30 8.55
CA SER A 144 -30.36 5.89 7.26
C SER A 144 -28.92 5.50 6.89
N LEU A 145 -28.02 5.42 7.88
CA LEU A 145 -26.61 5.03 7.67
C LEU A 145 -26.42 3.60 7.16
N THR A 146 -27.38 2.69 7.42
CA THR A 146 -27.34 1.32 6.88
C THR A 146 -27.34 1.27 5.34
N LYS A 147 -27.89 2.31 4.70
CA LYS A 147 -27.98 2.46 3.24
C LYS A 147 -26.83 3.24 2.62
N LEU A 148 -25.84 3.65 3.42
CA LEU A 148 -24.68 4.38 2.91
C LEU A 148 -23.84 3.43 2.02
N THR A 149 -23.66 3.78 0.74
CA THR A 149 -22.83 3.03 -0.22
C THR A 149 -21.82 3.91 -0.97
N LEU A 150 -21.51 5.08 -0.42
CA LEU A 150 -20.79 6.14 -1.12
C LEU A 150 -19.40 5.68 -1.60
N ILE A 151 -18.66 5.01 -0.73
CA ILE A 151 -17.34 4.47 -1.07
C ILE A 151 -17.47 3.04 -1.59
N TYR A 152 -18.43 2.26 -1.08
CA TYR A 152 -18.62 0.87 -1.50
C TYR A 152 -18.85 0.72 -3.01
N ASP A 153 -19.62 1.64 -3.62
CA ASP A 153 -19.95 1.58 -5.05
C ASP A 153 -18.75 1.89 -5.96
N SER A 154 -17.80 2.71 -5.48
CA SER A 154 -16.61 3.13 -6.24
C SER A 154 -15.32 2.43 -5.80
N TYR A 155 -15.38 1.66 -4.72
CA TYR A 155 -14.22 1.05 -4.06
C TYR A 155 -13.38 0.24 -5.02
N GLU A 156 -14.02 -0.63 -5.78
CA GLU A 156 -13.35 -1.57 -6.67
C GLU A 156 -12.53 -0.82 -7.73
N ILE A 157 -13.14 0.15 -8.40
CA ILE A 157 -12.50 0.99 -9.42
C ILE A 157 -11.32 1.77 -8.81
N LEU A 158 -11.52 2.38 -7.64
CA LEU A 158 -10.48 3.17 -6.98
C LEU A 158 -9.30 2.30 -6.49
N ALA A 159 -9.59 1.15 -5.89
CA ALA A 159 -8.58 0.21 -5.45
C ALA A 159 -7.74 -0.30 -6.64
N TYR A 160 -8.39 -0.63 -7.75
CA TYR A 160 -7.72 -0.99 -8.99
C TYR A 160 -6.89 0.13 -9.60
N ALA A 161 -7.42 1.35 -9.62
CA ALA A 161 -6.70 2.52 -10.11
C ALA A 161 -5.43 2.75 -9.29
N PHE A 162 -5.51 2.75 -7.95
CA PHE A 162 -4.32 2.96 -7.13
C PHE A 162 -3.29 1.83 -7.29
N ARG A 163 -3.74 0.57 -7.37
CA ARG A 163 -2.86 -0.57 -7.57
C ARG A 163 -2.13 -0.50 -8.92
N SER A 164 -2.87 -0.19 -10.00
CA SER A 164 -2.28 -0.04 -11.33
C SER A 164 -1.28 1.12 -11.40
N ILE A 165 -1.56 2.23 -10.72
CA ILE A 165 -0.64 3.36 -10.57
C ILE A 165 0.65 2.92 -9.84
N THR A 166 0.54 2.16 -8.75
CA THR A 166 1.72 1.60 -8.05
C THR A 166 2.54 0.72 -8.98
N CYS A 167 1.90 -0.19 -9.73
CA CYS A 167 2.58 -1.03 -10.72
C CYS A 167 3.25 -0.20 -11.83
N ALA A 168 2.58 0.84 -12.33
CA ALA A 168 3.13 1.74 -13.34
C ALA A 168 4.38 2.48 -12.82
N PHE A 169 4.38 2.93 -11.56
CA PHE A 169 5.55 3.55 -10.95
C PHE A 169 6.67 2.56 -10.64
N LEU A 170 6.37 1.31 -10.30
CA LEU A 170 7.39 0.27 -10.18
C LEU A 170 8.06 0.02 -11.53
N VAL A 171 7.27 -0.18 -12.59
CA VAL A 171 7.80 -0.40 -13.94
C VAL A 171 8.54 0.83 -14.46
N SER A 172 8.11 2.04 -14.11
CA SER A 172 8.83 3.26 -14.51
C SER A 172 10.24 3.32 -13.93
N MET A 173 10.53 2.67 -12.79
CA MET A 173 11.91 2.57 -12.26
C MET A 173 12.87 1.78 -13.18
N LEU A 174 12.37 1.04 -14.17
CA LEU A 174 13.22 0.48 -15.23
C LEU A 174 13.84 1.58 -16.10
N PHE A 175 13.09 2.66 -16.31
CA PHE A 175 13.41 3.76 -17.21
C PHE A 175 13.89 5.03 -16.48
N VAL A 176 13.50 5.22 -15.21
CA VAL A 176 13.78 6.45 -14.46
C VAL A 176 15.24 6.50 -14.01
N VAL A 177 15.84 7.63 -14.38
CA VAL A 177 17.20 8.10 -14.07
C VAL A 177 17.26 8.53 -12.60
N GLU A 178 18.34 8.15 -11.91
CA GLU A 178 18.61 8.55 -10.53
C GLU A 178 18.50 10.07 -10.36
N ILE A 179 18.01 10.53 -9.20
CA ILE A 179 18.07 11.96 -8.87
C ILE A 179 19.54 12.34 -8.82
N ASP A 180 19.93 13.35 -9.61
CA ASP A 180 21.26 13.93 -9.57
C ASP A 180 21.45 14.66 -8.22
N THR A 181 21.77 13.91 -7.17
CA THR A 181 21.98 14.41 -5.81
C THR A 181 23.21 15.30 -5.67
N SER A 182 24.00 15.48 -6.75
CA SER A 182 25.11 16.44 -6.79
C SER A 182 24.67 17.88 -6.45
N LYS A 183 23.39 18.23 -6.70
CA LYS A 183 22.81 19.54 -6.38
C LYS A 183 22.30 19.70 -4.94
N LEU A 184 22.23 18.62 -4.16
CA LEU A 184 21.76 18.62 -2.77
C LEU A 184 22.90 18.52 -1.76
N VAL A 185 24.16 18.49 -2.22
CA VAL A 185 25.33 18.58 -1.34
C VAL A 185 25.39 20.00 -0.80
N GLU A 186 25.09 20.18 0.49
CA GLU A 186 25.32 21.45 1.18
C GLU A 186 26.78 21.88 0.94
N PRO A 187 27.04 23.17 0.64
CA PRO A 187 28.41 23.63 0.47
C PRO A 187 29.16 23.34 1.77
N VAL A 188 30.24 22.56 1.65
CA VAL A 188 31.19 22.33 2.74
C VAL A 188 31.59 23.72 3.24
N LYS A 189 31.14 24.08 4.46
CA LYS A 189 31.65 25.28 5.13
C LYS A 189 33.15 25.09 5.29
N SER A 190 33.91 25.75 4.43
CA SER A 190 35.34 25.94 4.62
C SER A 190 35.51 26.76 5.89
N ASN A 191 35.89 26.10 6.99
CA ASN A 191 36.41 26.79 8.15
C ASN A 191 37.72 27.47 7.72
N GLN A 192 37.67 28.78 7.55
CA GLN A 192 38.80 29.68 7.69
C GLN A 192 38.69 30.37 9.05
#